data_AF-A0A6A9SJJ8-F1
#
_entry.id   AF-A0A6A9SJJ8-F1
#
_cell.length_a   1.000
_cell.length_b   1.000
_cell.length_c   1.000
_cell.angle_alpha   90.00
_cell.angle_beta   90.00
_cell.angle_gamma   90.00
#
_symmetry.space_group_name_H-M   'P 1'
#
loop_
_entity.id
_entity.type
_entity.pdbx_description
1 polymer ?
#
loop_
_entity_poly.entity_id
_entity_poly.type
_entity_poly.pdbx_seq_one_letter_code
_entity_poly.pdbx_strand_id
1 'polypeptide(L)'
;MRLEEYWGVGPKTAEKLETELGVADAVDAIESADVRALVDAGISRGRATRILRRSNGGEGMDALATDDARAVYKELVALAADYAVTPGAADRIRVRTPLTDRDEMRERLDDVQAARETWARLDGETKEAVLDTFDAHDDAGDSQRAAVETALALQDVVGDEAGVFAAVTDLDRDALEDAADALRHLTGSGVADGADAKLDRLRERASDLERLERDTFDVLEDVRSQGVEGTDEFREAFVQYVASEAGVEPRRVRSAMAADAADA
;
A
#
# COMPACT_ATOMS: atom_id res chain seq x y z
N MET A 1 6.08 -17.80 13.68
CA MET A 1 7.39 -18.15 13.11
C MET A 1 8.39 -17.11 13.59
N ARG A 2 9.62 -17.48 13.96
CA ARG A 2 10.60 -16.48 14.41
C ARG A 2 11.43 -16.03 13.21
N LEU A 3 11.57 -14.72 12.99
CA LEU A 3 12.32 -14.19 11.84
C LEU A 3 13.78 -14.70 11.78
N GLU A 4 14.37 -15.02 12.93
CA GLU A 4 15.71 -15.61 13.06
C GLU A 4 15.83 -17.03 12.48
N GLU A 5 14.71 -17.70 12.20
CA GLU A 5 14.69 -19.00 11.53
C GLU A 5 15.03 -18.86 10.04
N TYR A 6 14.91 -17.66 9.47
CA TYR A 6 15.34 -17.37 8.10
C TYR A 6 16.84 -17.23 7.99
N TRP A 7 17.39 -17.93 7.00
CA TRP A 7 18.82 -17.98 6.77
C TRP A 7 19.36 -16.58 6.44
N GLY A 8 20.30 -16.08 7.24
CA GLY A 8 20.92 -14.75 7.05
C GLY A 8 20.21 -13.61 7.79
N VAL A 9 19.11 -13.90 8.48
CA VAL A 9 18.46 -12.99 9.43
C VAL A 9 19.03 -13.27 10.82
N GLY A 10 19.93 -12.41 11.28
CA GLY A 10 20.43 -12.45 12.67
C GLY A 10 19.55 -11.62 13.61
N PRO A 11 19.79 -11.67 14.94
CA PRO A 11 18.93 -11.01 15.94
C PRO A 11 18.68 -9.52 15.66
N LYS A 12 19.73 -8.77 15.28
CA LYS A 12 19.61 -7.35 14.93
C LYS A 12 18.80 -7.08 13.66
N THR A 13 18.81 -8.02 12.72
CA THR A 13 18.01 -7.91 11.49
C THR A 13 16.57 -8.30 11.78
N ALA A 14 16.34 -9.33 12.60
CA ALA A 14 15.02 -9.71 13.06
C ALA A 14 14.35 -8.57 13.84
N GLU A 15 15.04 -8.00 14.83
CA GLU A 15 14.56 -6.85 15.62
C GLU A 15 14.22 -5.65 14.73
N LYS A 16 15.07 -5.36 13.74
CA LYS A 16 14.82 -4.26 12.79
C LYS A 16 13.58 -4.52 11.92
N LEU A 17 13.48 -5.70 11.33
CA LEU A 17 12.33 -6.06 10.50
C LEU A 17 11.03 -6.08 11.32
N GLU A 18 11.08 -6.60 12.54
CA GLU A 18 9.94 -6.57 13.47
C GLU A 18 9.53 -5.14 13.86
N THR A 19 10.50 -4.24 14.05
CA THR A 19 10.22 -2.84 14.40
C THR A 19 9.62 -2.06 13.23
N GLU A 20 10.17 -2.24 12.03
CA GLU A 20 9.80 -1.42 10.85
C GLU A 20 8.61 -1.98 10.08
N LEU A 21 8.45 -3.31 10.01
CA LEU A 21 7.37 -3.97 9.24
C LEU A 21 6.39 -4.73 10.15
N GLY A 22 6.83 -5.19 11.31
CA GLY A 22 6.12 -6.22 12.07
C GLY A 22 6.44 -7.63 11.55
N VAL A 23 6.18 -8.63 12.41
CA VAL A 23 6.61 -10.02 12.13
C VAL A 23 5.88 -10.62 10.93
N ALA A 24 4.58 -10.37 10.78
CA ALA A 24 3.79 -10.95 9.68
C ALA A 24 4.27 -10.43 8.32
N ASP A 25 4.29 -9.11 8.16
CA ASP A 25 4.70 -8.46 6.91
C ASP A 25 6.18 -8.75 6.57
N ALA A 26 7.05 -8.88 7.59
CA ALA A 26 8.43 -9.30 7.38
C ALA A 26 8.57 -10.76 6.90
N VAL A 27 7.72 -11.67 7.38
CA VAL A 27 7.66 -13.06 6.89
C VAL A 27 7.19 -13.06 5.44
N ASP A 28 6.08 -12.38 5.14
CA ASP A 28 5.51 -12.31 3.80
C ASP A 28 6.50 -11.71 2.80
N ALA A 29 7.24 -10.66 3.20
CA ALA A 29 8.29 -10.06 2.38
C ALA A 29 9.44 -11.05 2.08
N ILE A 30 9.82 -11.90 3.03
CA ILE A 30 10.89 -12.89 2.81
C ILE A 30 10.40 -14.01 1.89
N GLU A 31 9.21 -14.55 2.13
CA GLU A 31 8.63 -15.66 1.37
C GLU A 31 8.31 -15.25 -0.08
N SER A 32 7.83 -14.02 -0.29
CA SER A 32 7.58 -13.45 -1.62
C SER A 32 8.84 -12.92 -2.33
N ALA A 33 10.00 -12.99 -1.67
CA ALA A 33 11.28 -12.48 -2.15
C ALA A 33 11.27 -10.96 -2.46
N ASP A 34 10.57 -10.19 -1.64
CA ASP A 34 10.45 -8.74 -1.75
C ASP A 34 11.71 -8.02 -1.24
N VAL A 35 12.64 -7.75 -2.16
CA VAL A 35 13.87 -7.00 -1.87
C VAL A 35 13.55 -5.59 -1.37
N ARG A 36 12.48 -4.98 -1.86
CA ARG A 36 12.15 -3.58 -1.59
C ARG A 36 11.64 -3.42 -0.16
N ALA A 37 10.71 -4.25 0.28
CA ALA A 37 10.22 -4.24 1.66
C ALA A 37 11.37 -4.33 2.67
N LEU A 38 12.37 -5.18 2.41
CA LEU A 38 13.58 -5.27 3.24
C LEU A 38 14.43 -3.99 3.16
N VAL A 39 14.55 -3.37 1.99
CA VAL A 39 15.31 -2.12 1.80
C VAL A 39 14.63 -0.94 2.49
N ASP A 40 13.31 -0.83 2.41
CA ASP A 40 12.50 0.21 3.03
C ASP A 40 12.52 0.06 4.56
N ALA A 41 12.57 -1.18 5.07
CA ALA A 41 12.90 -1.49 6.47
C ALA A 41 14.39 -1.22 6.82
N GLY A 42 15.14 -0.58 5.93
CA GLY A 42 16.50 -0.11 6.14
C GLY A 42 17.58 -1.21 6.10
N ILE A 43 17.33 -2.33 5.44
CA ILE A 43 18.37 -3.32 5.11
C ILE A 43 19.07 -2.90 3.82
N SER A 44 20.40 -2.95 3.75
CA SER A 44 21.07 -2.59 2.50
C SER A 44 20.66 -3.55 1.37
N ARG A 45 20.47 -3.04 0.15
CA ARG A 45 20.00 -3.84 -1.01
C ARG A 45 20.82 -5.12 -1.21
N GLY A 46 22.15 -5.02 -1.20
CA GLY A 46 23.02 -6.20 -1.33
C GLY A 46 22.90 -7.21 -0.17
N ARG A 47 22.49 -6.78 1.02
CA ARG A 47 22.18 -7.68 2.14
C ARG A 47 20.80 -8.30 1.98
N ALA A 48 19.79 -7.52 1.58
CA ALA A 48 18.43 -8.01 1.29
C ALA A 48 18.48 -9.12 0.23
N THR A 49 19.11 -8.89 -0.93
CA THR A 49 19.29 -9.90 -1.97
C THR A 49 19.99 -11.17 -1.45
N ARG A 50 20.98 -11.02 -0.55
CA ARG A 50 21.69 -12.18 0.02
C ARG A 50 20.83 -12.99 0.97
N ILE A 51 20.02 -12.33 1.80
CA ILE A 51 19.06 -12.98 2.70
C ILE A 51 18.07 -13.77 1.85
N LEU A 52 17.41 -13.11 0.90
CA LEU A 52 16.36 -13.71 0.08
C LEU A 52 16.87 -14.87 -0.78
N ARG A 53 18.05 -14.74 -1.41
CA ARG A 53 18.67 -15.84 -2.18
C ARG A 53 19.00 -17.06 -1.32
N ARG A 54 19.23 -16.89 -0.02
CA ARG A 54 19.58 -18.01 0.87
C ARG A 54 18.34 -18.63 1.51
N SER A 55 17.40 -17.81 1.94
CA SER A 55 16.10 -18.25 2.43
C SER A 55 15.35 -19.05 1.36
N ASN A 56 15.36 -18.57 0.10
CA ASN A 56 14.58 -19.17 -0.98
C ASN A 56 15.43 -20.06 -1.91
N GLY A 57 16.74 -20.18 -1.66
CA GLY A 57 17.68 -20.86 -2.55
C GLY A 57 18.04 -22.29 -2.22
N GLY A 58 17.90 -22.70 -0.95
CA GLY A 58 18.07 -24.06 -0.43
C GLY A 58 18.95 -25.00 -1.28
N GLU A 59 18.37 -26.14 -1.64
CA GLU A 59 19.01 -27.21 -2.42
C GLU A 59 19.40 -26.78 -3.85
N GLY A 60 18.70 -25.79 -4.42
CA GLY A 60 18.94 -25.30 -5.77
C GLY A 60 20.31 -24.62 -5.94
N MET A 61 20.74 -23.87 -4.92
CA MET A 61 22.09 -23.30 -4.90
C MET A 61 23.17 -24.36 -4.63
N ASP A 62 22.83 -25.45 -3.94
CA ASP A 62 23.75 -26.57 -3.70
C ASP A 62 23.98 -27.43 -4.95
N ALA A 63 23.01 -27.47 -5.87
CA ALA A 63 23.17 -28.08 -7.18
C ALA A 63 24.30 -27.43 -8.02
N LEU A 64 24.62 -26.15 -7.75
CA LEU A 64 25.79 -25.48 -8.31
C LEU A 64 27.04 -25.89 -7.53
N ALA A 65 27.58 -27.06 -7.88
CA ALA A 65 28.61 -27.77 -7.14
C ALA A 65 29.99 -27.07 -7.09
N THR A 66 30.25 -26.08 -7.97
CA THR A 66 31.53 -25.38 -8.05
C THR A 66 31.36 -23.87 -7.89
N ASP A 67 32.42 -23.21 -7.42
CA ASP A 67 32.45 -21.74 -7.35
C ASP A 67 32.31 -21.11 -8.75
N ASP A 68 32.88 -21.74 -9.78
CA ASP A 68 32.73 -21.30 -11.17
C ASP A 68 31.27 -21.38 -11.63
N ALA A 69 30.55 -22.47 -11.35
CA ALA A 69 29.14 -22.59 -11.69
C ALA A 69 28.30 -21.54 -10.95
N ARG A 70 28.63 -21.26 -9.69
CA ARG A 70 27.99 -20.20 -8.89
C ARG A 70 28.32 -18.80 -9.44
N ALA A 71 29.51 -18.59 -9.98
CA ALA A 71 29.91 -17.32 -10.61
C ALA A 71 29.14 -17.09 -11.90
N VAL A 72 29.14 -18.07 -12.82
CA VAL A 72 28.41 -18.01 -14.09
C VAL A 72 26.91 -17.81 -13.84
N TYR A 73 26.32 -18.50 -12.88
CA TYR A 73 24.91 -18.29 -12.53
C TYR A 73 24.62 -16.84 -12.11
N LYS A 74 25.47 -16.24 -11.28
CA LYS A 74 25.30 -14.85 -10.84
C LYS A 74 25.44 -13.89 -12.02
N GLU A 75 26.36 -14.15 -12.94
CA GLU A 75 26.53 -13.34 -14.16
C GLU A 75 25.30 -13.41 -15.06
N LEU A 76 24.73 -14.61 -15.26
CA LEU A 76 23.51 -14.78 -16.05
C LEU A 76 22.30 -14.06 -15.43
N VAL A 77 22.13 -14.19 -14.12
CA VAL A 77 21.06 -13.50 -13.39
C VAL A 77 21.25 -11.98 -13.40
N ALA A 78 22.49 -11.49 -13.25
CA ALA A 78 22.79 -10.07 -13.36
C ALA A 78 22.48 -9.55 -14.78
N LEU A 79 22.93 -10.27 -15.81
CA LEU A 79 22.65 -9.93 -17.20
C LEU A 79 21.15 -9.88 -17.48
N ALA A 80 20.37 -10.86 -17.00
CA ALA A 80 18.92 -10.85 -17.17
C ALA A 80 18.26 -9.67 -16.43
N ALA A 81 18.76 -9.32 -15.25
CA ALA A 81 18.24 -8.18 -14.48
C ALA A 81 18.54 -6.82 -15.13
N ASP A 82 19.57 -6.71 -15.97
CA ASP A 82 19.88 -5.49 -16.72
C ASP A 82 18.88 -5.21 -17.85
N TYR A 83 18.11 -6.22 -18.27
CA TYR A 83 17.01 -6.08 -19.24
C TYR A 83 15.62 -5.95 -18.57
N ALA A 84 15.57 -5.89 -17.24
CA ALA A 84 14.30 -5.72 -16.55
C ALA A 84 13.75 -4.31 -16.79
N VAL A 85 12.45 -4.23 -17.07
CA VAL A 85 11.76 -2.96 -17.36
C VAL A 85 11.58 -2.12 -16.11
N THR A 86 11.44 -2.73 -14.93
CA THR A 86 11.34 -2.02 -13.65
C THR A 86 12.43 -2.45 -12.66
N PRO A 87 12.84 -1.58 -11.71
CA PRO A 87 13.75 -1.94 -10.63
C PRO A 87 13.25 -3.13 -9.80
N GLY A 88 11.94 -3.21 -9.55
CA GLY A 88 11.31 -4.32 -8.84
C GLY A 88 11.44 -5.65 -9.58
N ALA A 89 11.22 -5.65 -10.90
CA ALA A 89 11.46 -6.83 -11.74
C ALA A 89 12.94 -7.25 -11.73
N ALA A 90 13.86 -6.28 -11.80
CA ALA A 90 15.29 -6.53 -11.72
C ALA A 90 15.67 -7.21 -10.40
N ASP A 91 15.11 -6.74 -9.30
CA ASP A 91 15.36 -7.28 -7.97
C ASP A 91 14.76 -8.69 -7.80
N ARG A 92 13.56 -8.96 -8.33
CA ARG A 92 12.97 -10.31 -8.39
C ARG A 92 13.83 -11.28 -9.21
N ILE A 93 14.42 -10.83 -10.31
CA ILE A 93 15.35 -11.65 -11.12
C ILE A 93 16.62 -11.95 -10.29
N ARG A 94 17.21 -10.95 -9.64
CA ARG A 94 18.44 -11.09 -8.83
C ARG A 94 18.33 -12.11 -7.70
N VAL A 95 17.15 -12.28 -7.13
CA VAL A 95 16.91 -13.25 -6.05
C VAL A 95 16.56 -14.65 -6.53
N ARG A 96 16.34 -14.86 -7.84
CA ARG A 96 16.08 -16.20 -8.37
C ARG A 96 17.24 -17.15 -8.07
N THR A 97 16.87 -18.37 -7.76
CA THR A 97 17.74 -19.51 -7.48
C THR A 97 17.39 -20.65 -8.45
N PRO A 98 18.33 -21.55 -8.75
CA PRO A 98 18.02 -22.73 -9.54
C PRO A 98 16.90 -23.54 -8.88
N LEU A 99 16.02 -24.13 -9.68
CA LEU A 99 15.07 -25.12 -9.19
C LEU A 99 15.76 -26.48 -9.08
N THR A 100 15.18 -27.38 -8.28
CA THR A 100 15.60 -28.78 -8.19
C THR A 100 14.57 -29.75 -8.76
N ASP A 101 13.31 -29.35 -8.81
CA ASP A 101 12.23 -30.12 -9.43
C ASP A 101 12.15 -29.89 -10.95
N ARG A 102 11.98 -30.98 -11.70
CA ARG A 102 11.97 -30.93 -13.18
C ARG A 102 10.66 -30.41 -13.75
N ASP A 103 9.54 -30.62 -13.08
CA ASP A 103 8.24 -30.14 -13.56
C ASP A 103 8.16 -28.63 -13.35
N GLU A 104 8.62 -28.12 -12.19
CA GLU A 104 8.77 -26.68 -11.95
C GLU A 104 9.72 -26.00 -12.96
N MET A 105 10.80 -26.68 -13.37
CA MET A 105 11.71 -26.16 -14.42
C MET A 105 11.01 -26.02 -15.77
N ARG A 106 10.16 -27.00 -16.13
CA ARG A 106 9.43 -26.97 -17.41
C ARG A 106 8.37 -25.89 -17.39
N GLU A 107 7.59 -25.80 -16.32
CA GLU A 107 6.59 -24.75 -16.14
C GLU A 107 7.21 -23.37 -16.28
N ARG A 108 8.34 -23.11 -15.61
CA ARG A 108 9.03 -21.83 -15.75
C ARG A 108 9.55 -21.55 -17.16
N LEU A 109 9.99 -22.59 -17.85
CA LEU A 109 10.45 -22.46 -19.23
C LEU A 109 9.28 -22.15 -20.16
N ASP A 110 8.13 -22.77 -19.94
CA ASP A 110 6.89 -22.53 -20.68
C ASP A 110 6.39 -21.10 -20.45
N ASP A 111 6.43 -20.60 -19.21
CA ASP A 111 6.11 -19.20 -18.86
C ASP A 111 7.00 -18.20 -19.63
N VAL A 112 8.31 -18.44 -19.66
CA VAL A 112 9.27 -17.58 -20.37
C VAL A 112 9.06 -17.64 -21.89
N GLN A 113 8.74 -18.82 -22.43
CA GLN A 113 8.41 -18.95 -23.85
C GLN A 113 7.12 -18.21 -24.20
N ALA A 114 6.07 -18.37 -23.40
CA ALA A 114 4.81 -17.65 -23.58
C ALA A 114 4.99 -16.13 -23.49
N ALA A 115 5.81 -15.65 -22.56
CA ALA A 115 6.17 -14.22 -22.45
C ALA A 115 6.89 -13.71 -23.69
N ARG A 116 7.91 -14.44 -24.14
CA ARG A 116 8.67 -14.09 -25.35
C ARG A 116 7.78 -14.06 -26.59
N GLU A 117 6.90 -15.05 -26.75
CA GLU A 117 5.99 -15.14 -27.90
C GLU A 117 4.93 -14.04 -27.87
N THR A 118 4.38 -13.73 -26.70
CA THR A 118 3.44 -12.61 -26.53
C THR A 118 4.12 -11.30 -26.88
N TRP A 119 5.29 -11.02 -26.28
CA TRP A 119 6.04 -9.81 -26.58
C TRP A 119 6.42 -9.71 -28.06
N ALA A 120 6.82 -10.82 -28.70
CA ALA A 120 7.20 -10.81 -30.10
C ALA A 120 6.04 -10.45 -31.04
N ARG A 121 4.80 -10.83 -30.68
CA ARG A 121 3.59 -10.58 -31.47
C ARG A 121 3.10 -9.13 -31.42
N LEU A 122 3.33 -8.42 -30.32
CA LEU A 122 2.98 -7.00 -30.21
C LEU A 122 3.69 -6.16 -31.28
N ASP A 123 2.99 -5.18 -31.84
CA ASP A 123 3.61 -4.21 -32.73
C ASP A 123 4.52 -3.23 -31.98
N GLY A 124 5.25 -2.40 -32.73
CA GLY A 124 6.22 -1.47 -32.15
C GLY A 124 5.58 -0.39 -31.27
N GLU A 125 4.40 0.09 -31.65
CA GLU A 125 3.68 1.15 -30.94
C GLU A 125 3.12 0.61 -29.61
N THR A 126 2.54 -0.58 -29.62
CA THR A 126 2.09 -1.24 -28.38
C THR A 126 3.26 -1.54 -27.45
N LYS A 127 4.40 -1.99 -27.97
CA LYS A 127 5.60 -2.23 -27.15
C LYS A 127 6.09 -0.96 -26.47
N GLU A 128 6.18 0.13 -27.21
CA GLU A 128 6.58 1.43 -26.67
C GLU A 128 5.60 1.90 -25.60
N ALA A 129 4.29 1.82 -25.85
CA ALA A 129 3.27 2.19 -24.88
C ALA A 129 3.29 1.33 -23.60
N VAL A 130 3.60 0.03 -23.69
CA VAL A 130 3.79 -0.82 -22.50
C VAL A 130 5.01 -0.38 -21.70
N LEU A 131 6.12 -0.05 -22.35
CA LEU A 131 7.33 0.44 -21.67
C LEU A 131 7.07 1.79 -21.00
N ASP A 132 6.43 2.73 -21.71
CA ASP A 132 6.04 4.04 -21.17
C ASP A 132 5.12 3.90 -19.96
N THR A 133 4.23 2.90 -19.96
CA THR A 133 3.35 2.61 -18.82
C THR A 133 4.14 2.18 -17.57
N PHE A 134 5.17 1.35 -17.73
CA PHE A 134 6.04 0.96 -16.62
C PHE A 134 6.98 2.09 -16.17
N ASP A 135 7.46 2.92 -17.08
CA ASP A 135 8.25 4.11 -16.73
C ASP A 135 7.40 5.10 -15.92
N ALA A 136 6.14 5.33 -16.33
CA ALA A 136 5.20 6.17 -15.59
C ALA A 136 4.88 5.60 -14.19
N HIS A 137 4.78 4.27 -14.06
CA HIS A 137 4.62 3.60 -12.76
C HIS A 137 5.79 3.90 -11.82
N ASP A 138 7.02 3.74 -12.33
CA ASP A 138 8.23 3.97 -11.55
C ASP A 138 8.35 5.45 -11.13
N ASP A 139 8.01 6.38 -12.03
CA ASP A 139 7.98 7.83 -11.76
C ASP A 139 6.92 8.24 -10.71
N ALA A 140 5.74 7.62 -10.76
CA ALA A 140 4.66 7.86 -9.81
C ALA A 140 4.99 7.38 -8.38
N GLY A 141 6.01 6.53 -8.26
CA GLY A 141 6.31 5.82 -7.04
C GLY A 141 5.34 4.66 -6.84
N ASP A 142 5.90 3.49 -6.53
CA ASP A 142 5.25 2.18 -6.30
C ASP A 142 4.27 2.19 -5.12
N SER A 143 3.20 2.93 -5.30
CA SER A 143 2.05 3.04 -4.42
C SER A 143 0.96 2.10 -4.93
N GLN A 144 0.04 1.69 -4.04
CA GLN A 144 -1.14 0.92 -4.44
C GLN A 144 -1.90 1.63 -5.57
N ARG A 145 -1.97 2.97 -5.52
CA ARG A 145 -2.61 3.77 -6.56
C ARG A 145 -1.87 3.65 -7.89
N ALA A 146 -0.56 3.84 -7.89
CA ALA A 146 0.25 3.71 -9.10
C ALA A 146 0.09 2.30 -9.72
N ALA A 147 0.06 1.25 -8.90
CA ALA A 147 -0.17 -0.12 -9.38
C ALA A 147 -1.53 -0.29 -10.07
N VAL A 148 -2.61 0.26 -9.49
CA VAL A 148 -3.96 0.23 -10.09
C VAL A 148 -4.03 1.04 -11.38
N GLU A 149 -3.47 2.25 -11.39
CA GLU A 149 -3.42 3.10 -12.59
C GLU A 149 -2.59 2.45 -13.71
N THR A 150 -1.51 1.75 -13.35
CA THR A 150 -0.69 0.96 -14.29
C THR A 150 -1.47 -0.21 -14.86
N ALA A 151 -2.24 -0.92 -14.03
CA ALA A 151 -3.10 -2.00 -14.50
C ALA A 151 -4.11 -1.49 -15.53
N LEU A 152 -4.84 -0.41 -15.23
CA LEU A 152 -5.77 0.24 -16.15
C LEU A 152 -5.10 0.66 -17.47
N ALA A 153 -3.93 1.30 -17.39
CA ALA A 153 -3.18 1.70 -18.57
C ALA A 153 -2.75 0.50 -19.43
N LEU A 154 -2.31 -0.60 -18.81
CA LEU A 154 -1.98 -1.83 -19.53
C LEU A 154 -3.21 -2.47 -20.19
N GLN A 155 -4.40 -2.38 -19.58
CA GLN A 155 -5.65 -2.83 -20.21
C GLN A 155 -5.94 -2.06 -21.50
N ASP A 156 -5.75 -0.75 -21.46
CA ASP A 156 -5.97 0.13 -22.63
C ASP A 156 -4.95 -0.12 -23.75
N VAL A 157 -3.70 -0.44 -23.40
CA VAL A 157 -2.61 -0.60 -24.36
C VAL A 157 -2.61 -1.98 -25.03
N VAL A 158 -2.76 -3.06 -24.26
CA VAL A 158 -2.57 -4.43 -24.77
C VAL A 158 -3.82 -4.97 -25.46
N GLY A 159 -5.01 -4.55 -25.02
CA GLY A 159 -6.28 -5.00 -25.59
C GLY A 159 -6.47 -6.53 -25.53
N ASP A 160 -7.14 -7.09 -26.55
CA ASP A 160 -7.60 -8.49 -26.57
C ASP A 160 -6.46 -9.53 -26.78
N GLU A 161 -5.27 -9.11 -27.23
CA GLU A 161 -4.11 -10.00 -27.42
C GLU A 161 -3.26 -10.12 -26.14
N ALA A 162 -3.92 -10.25 -25.00
CA ALA A 162 -3.30 -10.13 -23.69
C ALA A 162 -2.14 -11.11 -23.44
N GLY A 163 -2.25 -12.38 -23.84
CA GLY A 163 -1.20 -13.37 -23.61
C GLY A 163 -0.72 -13.37 -22.15
N VAL A 164 0.54 -13.05 -21.88
CA VAL A 164 1.06 -12.92 -20.50
C VAL A 164 0.49 -11.75 -19.70
N PHE A 165 -0.15 -10.79 -20.35
CA PHE A 165 -0.91 -9.71 -19.71
C PHE A 165 -2.35 -10.12 -19.36
N ALA A 166 -2.77 -11.37 -19.63
CA ALA A 166 -4.11 -11.87 -19.28
C ALA A 166 -4.44 -11.62 -17.80
N ALA A 167 -3.48 -11.87 -16.90
CA ALA A 167 -3.66 -11.63 -15.48
C ALA A 167 -4.02 -10.18 -15.10
N VAL A 168 -3.68 -9.20 -15.94
CA VAL A 168 -4.01 -7.77 -15.74
C VAL A 168 -5.26 -7.38 -16.52
N THR A 169 -5.41 -7.88 -17.75
CA THR A 169 -6.55 -7.59 -18.64
C THR A 169 -7.84 -8.28 -18.23
N ASP A 170 -7.75 -9.40 -17.51
CA ASP A 170 -8.91 -10.12 -16.95
C ASP A 170 -9.44 -9.48 -15.65
N LEU A 171 -8.74 -8.48 -15.09
CA LEU A 171 -9.20 -7.76 -13.91
C LEU A 171 -10.41 -6.90 -14.24
N ASP A 172 -11.36 -6.83 -13.29
CA ASP A 172 -12.55 -6.00 -13.40
C ASP A 172 -12.17 -4.51 -13.47
N ARG A 173 -12.37 -3.91 -14.65
CA ARG A 173 -12.03 -2.51 -14.92
C ARG A 173 -12.79 -1.55 -14.02
N ASP A 174 -14.09 -1.76 -13.83
CA ASP A 174 -14.92 -0.86 -13.02
C ASP A 174 -14.42 -0.88 -11.56
N ALA A 175 -14.07 -2.07 -11.06
CA ALA A 175 -13.49 -2.21 -9.72
C ALA A 175 -12.10 -1.54 -9.60
N LEU A 176 -11.28 -1.57 -10.65
CA LEU A 176 -9.99 -0.88 -10.67
C LEU A 176 -10.17 0.66 -10.72
N GLU A 177 -11.13 1.16 -11.49
CA GLU A 177 -11.45 2.60 -11.53
C GLU A 177 -11.96 3.10 -10.18
N ASP A 178 -12.87 2.36 -9.54
CA ASP A 178 -13.33 2.64 -8.17
C ASP A 178 -12.18 2.62 -7.15
N ALA A 179 -11.28 1.64 -7.27
CA ALA A 179 -10.11 1.54 -6.39
C ALA A 179 -9.14 2.71 -6.60
N ALA A 180 -8.88 3.13 -7.83
CA ALA A 180 -8.03 4.28 -8.13
C ALA A 180 -8.61 5.58 -7.55
N ASP A 181 -9.93 5.79 -7.68
CA ASP A 181 -10.60 6.95 -7.11
C ASP A 181 -10.53 6.92 -5.58
N ALA A 182 -10.81 5.78 -4.94
CA ALA A 182 -10.68 5.63 -3.50
C ALA A 182 -9.24 5.89 -3.00
N LEU A 183 -8.25 5.32 -3.67
CA LEU A 183 -6.82 5.47 -3.31
C LEU A 183 -6.30 6.88 -3.53
N ARG A 184 -6.89 7.68 -4.44
CA ARG A 184 -6.58 9.11 -4.58
C ARG A 184 -6.82 9.88 -3.27
N HIS A 185 -7.82 9.47 -2.51
CA HIS A 185 -8.14 10.11 -1.24
C HIS A 185 -7.37 9.50 -0.05
N LEU A 186 -6.61 8.43 -0.21
CA LEU A 186 -5.80 7.87 0.86
C LEU A 186 -4.44 8.57 0.92
N THR A 187 -4.18 9.27 2.03
CA THR A 187 -2.94 10.00 2.27
C THR A 187 -2.22 9.48 3.51
N GLY A 188 -0.96 9.88 3.72
CA GLY A 188 -0.19 9.50 4.91
C GLY A 188 -0.82 9.96 6.25
N SER A 189 -1.71 10.96 6.23
CA SER A 189 -2.48 11.41 7.39
C SER A 189 -3.88 10.79 7.48
N GLY A 190 -4.19 9.82 6.62
CA GLY A 190 -5.49 9.14 6.54
C GLY A 190 -6.29 9.57 5.31
N VAL A 191 -7.61 9.49 5.43
CA VAL A 191 -8.53 9.75 4.31
C VAL A 191 -8.69 11.27 4.11
N ALA A 192 -8.43 11.79 2.92
CA ALA A 192 -8.63 13.20 2.58
C ALA A 192 -10.12 13.54 2.44
N ASP A 193 -10.44 14.84 2.33
CA ASP A 193 -11.81 15.28 2.08
C ASP A 193 -12.28 14.87 0.68
N GLY A 194 -13.59 14.75 0.50
CA GLY A 194 -14.22 14.33 -0.75
C GLY A 194 -14.26 12.81 -0.95
N ALA A 195 -13.62 12.03 -0.07
CA ALA A 195 -13.64 10.57 -0.13
C ALA A 195 -14.99 9.98 0.29
N ASP A 196 -15.58 10.57 1.33
CA ASP A 196 -16.84 10.12 1.89
C ASP A 196 -17.59 11.32 2.49
N ALA A 197 -18.74 11.63 1.91
CA ALA A 197 -19.53 12.79 2.31
C ALA A 197 -20.01 12.72 3.78
N LYS A 198 -20.12 11.52 4.38
CA LYS A 198 -20.49 11.39 5.79
C LYS A 198 -19.28 11.68 6.67
N LEU A 199 -18.09 11.23 6.32
CA LEU A 199 -16.85 11.54 7.02
C LEU A 199 -16.55 13.04 6.98
N ASP A 200 -16.72 13.66 5.82
CA ASP A 200 -16.55 15.10 5.65
C ASP A 200 -17.50 15.88 6.56
N ARG A 201 -18.80 15.51 6.57
CA ARG A 201 -19.77 16.08 7.50
C ARG A 201 -19.40 15.86 8.96
N LEU A 202 -18.81 14.71 9.32
CA LEU A 202 -18.40 14.46 10.70
C LEU A 202 -17.21 15.33 11.10
N ARG A 203 -16.27 15.60 10.18
CA ARG A 203 -15.13 16.51 10.41
C ARG A 203 -15.59 17.95 10.59
N GLU A 204 -16.48 18.42 9.71
CA GLU A 204 -17.06 19.76 9.81
C GLU A 204 -17.73 19.97 11.18
N ARG A 205 -18.59 19.02 11.59
CA ARG A 205 -19.22 19.06 12.91
C ARG A 205 -18.22 19.03 14.07
N ALA A 206 -17.12 18.28 13.94
CA ALA A 206 -16.08 18.26 14.97
C ALA A 206 -15.36 19.61 15.05
N SER A 207 -15.00 20.21 13.91
CA SER A 207 -14.40 21.53 13.84
C SER A 207 -15.31 22.64 14.39
N ASP A 208 -16.63 22.54 14.15
CA ASP A 208 -17.60 23.45 14.76
C ASP A 208 -17.67 23.31 16.27
N LEU A 209 -17.67 22.07 16.80
CA LEU A 209 -17.61 21.84 18.25
C LEU A 209 -16.31 22.37 18.86
N GLU A 210 -15.16 22.15 18.22
CA GLU A 210 -13.86 22.68 18.68
C GLU A 210 -13.82 24.22 18.64
N ARG A 211 -14.52 24.83 17.69
CA ARG A 211 -14.69 26.29 17.63
C ARG A 211 -15.54 26.79 18.80
N LEU A 212 -16.71 26.17 19.03
CA LEU A 212 -17.58 26.50 20.16
C LEU A 212 -16.87 26.32 21.52
N GLU A 213 -16.02 25.30 21.65
CA GLU A 213 -15.19 25.09 22.84
C GLU A 213 -14.20 26.25 23.04
N ARG A 214 -13.49 26.66 21.98
CA ARG A 214 -12.55 27.80 22.02
C ARG A 214 -13.26 29.12 22.33
N ASP A 215 -14.48 29.30 21.84
CA ASP A 215 -15.24 30.55 21.91
C ASP A 215 -16.32 30.51 23.02
N THR A 216 -16.05 29.81 24.13
CA THR A 216 -17.03 29.54 25.21
C THR A 216 -17.74 30.82 25.73
N PHE A 217 -17.04 31.96 25.81
CA PHE A 217 -17.65 33.21 26.28
C PHE A 217 -18.71 33.75 25.31
N ASP A 218 -18.43 33.68 24.01
CA ASP A 218 -19.36 34.13 22.97
C ASP A 218 -20.59 33.22 22.94
N VAL A 219 -20.40 31.91 23.11
CA VAL A 219 -21.50 30.95 23.28
C VAL A 219 -22.40 31.30 24.48
N LEU A 220 -21.80 31.68 25.63
CA LEU A 220 -22.57 32.08 26.81
C LEU A 220 -23.34 33.39 26.59
N GLU A 221 -22.77 34.36 25.87
CA GLU A 221 -23.45 35.61 25.51
C GLU A 221 -24.61 35.35 24.55
N ASP A 222 -24.39 34.55 23.51
CA ASP A 222 -25.40 34.22 22.52
C ASP A 222 -26.59 33.48 23.15
N VAL A 223 -26.34 32.50 24.02
CA VAL A 223 -27.41 31.80 24.75
C VAL A 223 -28.17 32.76 25.68
N ARG A 224 -27.48 33.66 26.39
CA ARG A 224 -28.14 34.67 27.25
C ARG A 224 -28.97 35.67 26.45
N SER A 225 -28.54 36.01 25.24
CA SER A 225 -29.24 36.96 24.37
C SER A 225 -30.63 36.45 23.93
N GLN A 226 -30.89 35.14 24.05
CA GLN A 226 -32.18 34.52 23.77
C GLN A 226 -33.24 34.75 24.86
N GLY A 227 -32.90 35.46 25.95
CA GLY A 227 -33.87 35.88 26.97
C GLY A 227 -34.29 34.77 27.95
N VAL A 228 -33.41 33.78 28.17
CA VAL A 228 -33.67 32.66 29.10
C VAL A 228 -33.66 33.09 30.56
N GLU A 229 -34.67 32.65 31.33
CA GLU A 229 -34.86 32.93 32.75
C GLU A 229 -34.67 31.65 33.59
N GLY A 230 -33.49 31.53 34.21
CA GLY A 230 -33.18 30.44 35.14
C GLY A 230 -32.39 29.28 34.53
N THR A 231 -31.93 28.37 35.38
CA THR A 231 -30.90 27.38 35.06
C THR A 231 -31.33 26.30 34.07
N ASP A 232 -32.57 25.81 34.18
CA ASP A 232 -33.07 24.75 33.30
C ASP A 232 -33.36 25.27 31.88
N GLU A 233 -33.91 26.49 31.78
CA GLU A 233 -34.14 27.15 30.50
C GLU A 233 -32.82 27.47 29.79
N PHE A 234 -31.81 27.92 30.55
CA PHE A 234 -30.46 28.12 30.04
C PHE A 234 -29.82 26.82 29.53
N ARG A 235 -29.95 25.70 30.26
CA ARG A 235 -29.41 24.41 29.83
C ARG A 235 -30.04 23.92 28.53
N GLU A 236 -31.36 24.04 28.39
CA GLU A 236 -32.02 23.64 27.14
C GLU A 236 -31.66 24.59 25.99
N ALA A 237 -31.57 25.91 26.22
CA ALA A 237 -31.13 26.85 25.20
C ALA A 237 -29.67 26.60 24.76
N PHE A 238 -28.77 26.28 25.68
CA PHE A 238 -27.41 25.87 25.37
C PHE A 238 -27.38 24.59 24.50
N VAL A 239 -28.17 23.58 24.86
CA VAL A 239 -28.30 22.34 24.07
C VAL A 239 -28.77 22.64 22.66
N GLN A 240 -29.79 23.48 22.50
CA GLN A 240 -30.33 23.83 21.19
C GLN A 240 -29.33 24.66 20.37
N TYR A 241 -28.62 25.59 21.02
CA TYR A 241 -27.59 26.40 20.38
C TYR A 241 -26.44 25.53 19.85
N VAL A 242 -25.84 24.68 20.69
CA VAL A 242 -24.75 23.78 20.28
C VAL A 242 -25.23 22.79 19.20
N ALA A 243 -26.45 22.26 19.33
CA ALA A 243 -27.02 21.35 18.35
C ALA A 243 -27.22 22.01 16.98
N SER A 244 -27.68 23.28 16.97
CA SER A 244 -27.86 24.07 15.75
C SER A 244 -26.52 24.44 15.12
N GLU A 245 -25.62 25.04 15.88
CA GLU A 245 -24.34 25.56 15.40
C GLU A 245 -23.40 24.47 14.89
N ALA A 246 -23.38 23.30 15.55
CA ALA A 246 -22.55 22.18 15.12
C ALA A 246 -23.32 21.12 14.33
N GLY A 247 -24.59 21.35 13.97
CA GLY A 247 -25.39 20.41 13.18
C GLY A 247 -25.50 19.00 13.78
N VAL A 248 -25.51 18.88 15.12
CA VAL A 248 -25.61 17.61 15.86
C VAL A 248 -26.96 17.43 16.52
N GLU A 249 -27.36 16.19 16.81
CA GLU A 249 -28.65 15.96 17.47
C GLU A 249 -28.65 16.47 18.93
N PRO A 250 -29.68 17.21 19.37
CA PRO A 250 -29.80 17.70 20.75
C PRO A 250 -29.67 16.60 21.81
N ARG A 251 -30.16 15.39 21.51
CA ARG A 251 -30.02 14.22 22.40
C ARG A 251 -28.57 13.86 22.68
N ARG A 252 -27.70 13.99 21.67
CA ARG A 252 -26.28 13.68 21.76
C ARG A 252 -25.54 14.70 22.62
N VAL A 253 -25.89 15.98 22.47
CA VAL A 253 -25.40 17.06 23.34
C VAL A 253 -25.82 16.80 24.79
N ARG A 254 -27.11 16.56 25.04
CA ARG A 254 -27.61 16.25 26.40
C ARG A 254 -26.93 15.05 27.04
N SER A 255 -26.63 14.00 26.27
CA SER A 255 -25.93 12.81 26.78
C SER A 255 -24.47 13.06 27.15
N ALA A 256 -23.85 14.09 26.57
CA ALA A 256 -22.46 14.47 26.83
C ALA A 256 -22.33 15.53 27.94
N MET A 257 -23.43 16.23 28.28
CA MET A 257 -23.44 17.18 29.39
C MET A 257 -23.29 16.47 30.74
N ALA A 258 -22.57 17.10 31.66
CA ALA A 258 -22.51 16.65 33.05
C ALA A 258 -23.91 16.67 33.68
N ALA A 259 -24.29 15.59 34.36
CA ALA A 259 -25.59 15.46 35.02
C ALA A 259 -25.75 16.40 36.22
N ASP A 260 -24.64 16.77 36.85
CA ASP A 260 -24.56 17.69 37.97
C ASP A 260 -23.62 18.86 37.64
N ALA A 261 -23.83 20.01 38.30
CA ALA A 261 -22.84 21.09 38.26
C ALA A 261 -21.52 20.53 38.81
N ALA A 262 -20.41 20.73 38.09
CA ALA A 262 -19.10 20.41 38.62
C ALA A 262 -18.94 21.15 39.95
N ASP A 263 -18.83 20.40 41.05
CA ASP A 263 -18.61 20.94 42.39
C ASP A 263 -17.38 21.85 42.33
N ALA A 264 -17.58 23.14 42.61
CA ALA A 264 -16.58 24.18 42.61
C ALA A 264 -15.96 24.36 44.00
#